data_AF-A0A399XIA7-F1
#
_entry.id   AF-A0A399XIA7-F1
#
_cell.length_a   1.000
_cell.length_b   1.000
_cell.length_c   1.000
_cell.angle_alpha   90.00
_cell.angle_beta   90.00
_cell.angle_gamma   90.00
#
_symmetry.space_group_name_H-M   'P 1'
#
loop_
_entity.id
_entity.type
_entity.pdbx_description
1 polymer ?
#
loop_
_entity_poly.entity_id
_entity_poly.type
_entity_poly.pdbx_seq_one_letter_code
_entity_poly.pdbx_strand_id
1 'polypeptide(L)'
;MSTILKEDVLHGKSKEISAKEKVDRIMSTIVESSGTLSPLKTEAMKNNISSESMKPGENDARQYIFSREILLEGEKSSDLDELRNKLVNELKPSNAIELLIVDRIISSIWRLKRCLKIESQIIEYNTSCIQEYEQGFLRTRKRTNKELSQLKALKMMENKNGSMELSKYETMLEMQVYKALKELDKYRRRELRYEKKSLKGLR
;
A
#
# COMPACT_ATOMS: atom_id res chain seq x y z
N MET A 1 10.97 -46.71 47.00
CA MET A 1 10.04 -46.53 45.88
C MET A 1 9.42 -45.15 46.03
N SER A 2 9.51 -44.16 45.15
CA SER A 2 10.23 -43.92 43.90
C SER A 2 10.23 -42.40 43.70
N THR A 3 11.38 -41.87 43.28
CA THR A 3 11.60 -40.71 42.37
C THR A 3 10.35 -39.99 41.83
N ILE A 4 10.28 -38.66 42.01
CA ILE A 4 10.16 -37.66 40.92
C ILE A 4 10.75 -36.33 41.44
N LEU A 5 11.91 -36.00 40.89
CA LEU A 5 12.54 -34.68 40.89
C LEU A 5 12.18 -34.00 39.55
N LYS A 6 12.04 -32.67 39.61
CA LYS A 6 12.29 -31.70 38.52
C LYS A 6 11.37 -31.73 37.29
N GLU A 7 10.36 -30.86 37.29
CA GLU A 7 9.87 -30.12 36.10
C GLU A 7 9.31 -28.76 36.58
N ASP A 8 10.15 -27.87 37.10
CA ASP A 8 10.77 -26.77 36.35
C ASP A 8 9.86 -26.05 35.33
N VAL A 9 9.21 -24.98 35.78
CA VAL A 9 9.50 -23.61 35.29
C VAL A 9 9.42 -23.41 33.77
N LEU A 10 8.34 -23.75 33.05
CA LEU A 10 8.25 -23.37 31.62
C LEU A 10 6.82 -23.15 31.07
N HIS A 11 6.00 -22.28 31.67
CA HIS A 11 4.77 -21.81 30.97
C HIS A 11 4.57 -20.27 30.97
N GLY A 12 5.66 -19.52 31.17
CA GLY A 12 5.73 -18.09 30.81
C GLY A 12 6.19 -17.89 29.37
N LYS A 13 5.32 -18.12 28.38
CA LYS A 13 5.54 -17.64 27.01
C LYS A 13 4.25 -17.03 26.48
N SER A 14 4.14 -15.71 26.61
CA SER A 14 3.31 -14.91 25.72
C SER A 14 3.66 -15.31 24.28
N LYS A 15 2.65 -15.82 23.57
CA LYS A 15 2.76 -16.25 22.19
C LYS A 15 2.98 -14.98 21.35
N GLU A 16 4.24 -14.57 21.17
CA GLU A 16 4.61 -13.54 20.22
C GLU A 16 4.16 -14.01 18.84
N ILE A 17 3.05 -13.43 18.37
CA ILE A 17 2.50 -13.63 17.03
C ILE A 17 3.63 -13.39 16.03
N SER A 18 3.89 -14.38 15.17
CA SER A 18 5.02 -14.35 14.24
C SER A 18 4.94 -13.10 13.37
N ALA A 19 6.08 -12.45 13.07
CA ALA A 19 6.13 -11.29 12.18
C ALA A 19 5.41 -11.57 10.84
N LYS A 20 5.44 -12.83 10.40
CA LYS A 20 4.71 -13.32 9.22
C LYS A 20 3.18 -13.23 9.39
N GLU A 21 2.64 -13.65 10.54
CA GLU A 21 1.20 -13.58 10.83
C GLU A 21 0.70 -12.13 10.95
N LYS A 22 1.53 -11.20 11.40
CA LYS A 22 1.20 -9.76 11.42
C LYS A 22 1.17 -9.18 10.01
N VAL A 23 2.14 -9.56 9.16
CA VAL A 23 2.15 -9.17 7.75
C VAL A 23 0.93 -9.73 7.03
N ASP A 24 0.62 -11.01 7.22
CA ASP A 24 -0.51 -11.66 6.55
C ASP A 24 -1.84 -10.98 6.93
N ARG A 25 -1.99 -10.53 8.18
CA ARG A 25 -3.15 -9.72 8.61
C ARG A 25 -3.20 -8.34 7.98
N ILE A 26 -2.07 -7.64 7.91
CA ILE A 26 -2.00 -6.31 7.26
C ILE A 26 -2.35 -6.46 5.77
N MET A 27 -1.78 -7.47 5.11
CA MET A 27 -2.04 -7.75 3.70
C MET A 27 -3.50 -8.17 3.45
N SER A 28 -4.12 -8.95 4.34
CA SER A 28 -5.54 -9.32 4.20
C SER A 28 -6.48 -8.11 4.37
N THR A 29 -6.20 -7.19 5.30
CA THR A 29 -6.99 -5.94 5.43
C THR A 29 -6.86 -5.00 4.23
N ILE A 30 -5.75 -5.06 3.49
CA ILE A 30 -5.57 -4.28 2.27
C ILE A 30 -6.46 -4.81 1.15
N VAL A 31 -6.59 -6.13 1.03
CA VAL A 31 -7.43 -6.79 0.01
C VAL A 31 -8.92 -6.52 0.25
N GLU A 32 -9.38 -6.48 1.50
CA GLU A 32 -10.79 -6.24 1.84
C GLU A 32 -11.25 -4.79 1.62
N SER A 33 -10.35 -3.80 1.77
CA SER A 33 -10.69 -2.38 1.58
C SER A 33 -10.78 -1.93 0.10
N SER A 34 -10.54 -2.84 -0.84
CA SER A 34 -10.77 -2.63 -2.29
C SER A 34 -12.20 -2.95 -2.75
N GLY A 35 -13.03 -3.58 -1.91
CA GLY A 35 -14.27 -4.23 -2.35
C GLY A 35 -15.56 -3.41 -2.32
N THR A 36 -15.61 -2.21 -1.72
CA THR A 36 -16.91 -1.54 -1.48
C THR A 36 -16.86 -0.03 -1.67
N LEU A 37 -17.10 0.44 -2.90
CA LEU A 37 -17.57 1.81 -3.14
C LEU A 37 -18.66 1.82 -4.22
N SER A 38 -19.91 1.80 -3.76
CA SER A 38 -21.09 2.21 -4.53
C SER A 38 -21.17 3.75 -4.61
N PRO A 39 -21.74 4.35 -5.67
CA PRO A 39 -21.62 5.79 -5.91
C PRO A 39 -22.77 6.58 -5.26
N LEU A 40 -22.42 7.56 -4.41
CA LEU A 40 -23.31 8.66 -4.02
C LEU A 40 -23.14 9.87 -4.96
N LYS A 41 -24.29 10.44 -5.35
CA LYS A 41 -24.47 11.68 -6.12
C LYS A 41 -24.11 12.92 -5.31
N THR A 42 -23.54 13.93 -5.96
CA THR A 42 -23.83 15.40 -5.87
C THR A 42 -22.82 16.12 -6.77
N GLU A 43 -23.26 16.72 -7.88
CA GLU A 43 -23.65 18.14 -8.06
C GLU A 43 -22.49 19.11 -8.30
N ALA A 44 -22.77 20.07 -9.17
CA ALA A 44 -21.82 20.83 -9.97
C ALA A 44 -21.26 22.08 -9.25
N MET A 45 -20.02 22.44 -9.58
CA MET A 45 -19.61 23.84 -9.67
C MET A 45 -18.53 23.98 -10.74
N LYS A 46 -18.85 24.73 -11.80
CA LYS A 46 -17.89 25.23 -12.80
C LYS A 46 -16.86 26.11 -12.11
N ASN A 47 -15.61 26.10 -12.59
CA ASN A 47 -14.83 27.32 -12.80
C ASN A 47 -13.75 27.10 -13.87
N ASN A 48 -13.77 27.99 -14.86
CA ASN A 48 -12.87 28.07 -15.99
C ASN A 48 -11.53 28.68 -15.58
N ILE A 49 -10.41 28.08 -16.01
CA ILE A 49 -9.18 28.82 -16.38
C ILE A 49 -8.61 28.17 -17.64
N SER A 50 -8.81 28.82 -18.78
CA SER A 50 -7.94 28.80 -19.97
C SER A 50 -6.61 29.49 -19.58
N SER A 51 -5.40 29.16 -20.01
CA SER A 51 -4.88 28.48 -21.20
C SER A 51 -3.36 28.49 -21.06
N GLU A 52 -2.62 27.42 -21.38
CA GLU A 52 -1.40 27.52 -22.20
C GLU A 52 -0.92 26.13 -22.61
N SER A 53 -0.60 25.99 -23.89
CA SER A 53 -0.23 24.75 -24.56
C SER A 53 1.20 24.32 -24.24
N MET A 54 1.36 23.18 -23.56
CA MET A 54 2.56 22.35 -23.64
C MET A 54 2.15 20.92 -23.95
N LYS A 55 2.73 20.33 -25.00
CA LYS A 55 2.51 18.92 -25.38
C LYS A 55 2.82 18.01 -24.18
N PRO A 56 1.86 17.29 -23.58
CA PRO A 56 2.12 16.34 -22.52
C PRO A 56 2.30 14.96 -23.15
N GLY A 57 3.42 14.79 -23.84
CA GLY A 57 3.79 13.52 -24.45
C GLY A 57 4.80 12.81 -23.58
N GLU A 58 4.45 11.61 -23.09
CA GLU A 58 5.35 10.59 -22.53
C GLU A 58 5.93 10.78 -21.11
N ASN A 59 6.31 11.98 -20.67
CA ASN A 59 6.97 12.12 -19.35
C ASN A 59 6.02 12.21 -18.15
N ASP A 60 4.81 12.72 -18.35
CA ASP A 60 3.86 12.95 -17.25
C ASP A 60 3.35 11.60 -16.69
N ALA A 61 3.09 10.63 -17.57
CA ALA A 61 2.67 9.27 -17.21
C ALA A 61 3.66 8.53 -16.29
N ARG A 62 4.96 8.66 -16.58
CA ARG A 62 6.04 8.08 -15.75
C ARG A 62 6.14 8.76 -14.39
N GLN A 63 5.80 10.04 -14.35
CA GLN A 63 5.90 10.85 -13.14
C GLN A 63 4.94 10.41 -12.05
N TYR A 64 3.80 9.74 -12.36
CA TYR A 64 2.77 9.34 -11.38
C TYR A 64 2.98 7.98 -10.70
N ILE A 65 3.52 6.97 -11.40
CA ILE A 65 3.74 5.63 -10.78
C ILE A 65 5.02 5.64 -9.94
N PHE A 66 6.05 6.34 -10.43
CA PHE A 66 7.38 6.41 -9.81
C PHE A 66 7.62 7.71 -9.03
N SER A 67 6.55 8.43 -8.66
CA SER A 67 6.66 9.71 -7.97
C SER A 67 7.43 9.60 -6.66
N ARG A 68 8.27 10.60 -6.39
CA ARG A 68 8.85 10.80 -5.05
C ARG A 68 7.77 11.21 -4.05
N GLU A 69 6.72 11.88 -4.53
CA GLU A 69 5.57 12.31 -3.74
C GLU A 69 4.74 11.11 -3.26
N ILE A 70 4.24 11.21 -2.03
CA ILE A 70 3.43 10.16 -1.41
C ILE A 70 1.98 10.30 -1.83
N LEU A 71 1.46 11.53 -1.86
CA LEU A 71 0.08 11.85 -2.27
C LEU A 71 0.08 12.43 -3.69
N LEU A 72 -0.78 11.91 -4.55
CA LEU A 72 -0.94 12.39 -5.92
C LEU A 72 -2.26 13.14 -6.13
N GLU A 73 -2.31 13.93 -7.20
CA GLU A 73 -3.51 14.66 -7.58
C GLU A 73 -4.68 13.71 -7.88
N GLY A 74 -5.78 13.89 -7.13
CA GLY A 74 -6.97 13.04 -7.17
C GLY A 74 -7.01 11.91 -6.13
N GLU A 75 -5.96 11.74 -5.33
CA GLU A 75 -6.00 10.88 -4.14
C GLU A 75 -6.57 11.64 -2.94
N LYS A 76 -7.28 10.93 -2.07
CA LYS A 76 -7.84 11.51 -0.85
C LYS A 76 -6.81 11.44 0.27
N SER A 77 -6.46 12.58 0.85
CA SER A 77 -5.57 12.63 2.03
C SER A 77 -6.17 11.87 3.22
N SER A 78 -7.51 11.88 3.36
CA SER A 78 -8.23 11.13 4.40
C SER A 78 -7.87 9.64 4.42
N ASP A 79 -7.81 9.01 3.24
CA ASP A 79 -7.57 7.57 3.13
C ASP A 79 -6.13 7.23 3.52
N LEU A 80 -5.18 8.14 3.25
CA LEU A 80 -3.79 8.03 3.66
C LEU A 80 -3.65 8.22 5.18
N ASP A 81 -4.34 9.21 5.75
CA ASP A 81 -4.34 9.45 7.19
C ASP A 81 -4.96 8.28 7.96
N GLU A 82 -6.04 7.69 7.45
CA GLU A 82 -6.62 6.47 8.00
C GLU A 82 -5.65 5.30 7.97
N LEU A 83 -4.94 5.08 6.85
CA LEU A 83 -3.92 4.04 6.74
C LEU A 83 -2.79 4.27 7.76
N ARG A 84 -2.31 5.51 7.85
CA ARG A 84 -1.28 5.92 8.80
C ARG A 84 -1.71 5.65 10.23
N ASN A 85 -2.91 6.09 10.61
CA ASN A 85 -3.46 5.90 11.95
C ASN A 85 -3.60 4.41 12.29
N LYS A 86 -4.10 3.59 11.35
CA LYS A 86 -4.20 2.13 11.54
C LYS A 86 -2.82 1.50 11.80
N LEU A 87 -1.83 1.80 10.95
CA LEU A 87 -0.49 1.23 11.07
C LEU A 87 0.27 1.72 12.29
N VAL A 88 0.13 3.00 12.67
CA VAL A 88 0.74 3.53 13.90
C VAL A 88 0.11 2.88 15.14
N ASN A 89 -1.22 2.71 15.15
CA ASN A 89 -1.93 2.06 16.26
C ASN A 89 -1.57 0.58 16.42
N GLU A 90 -1.33 -0.12 15.30
CA GLU A 90 -0.95 -1.53 15.30
C GLU A 90 0.52 -1.73 15.67
N LEU A 91 1.41 -0.96 15.05
CA LEU A 91 2.85 -1.12 15.24
C LEU A 91 3.35 -0.48 16.54
N LYS A 92 2.66 0.54 17.07
CA LYS A 92 2.99 1.25 18.32
C LYS A 92 4.47 1.66 18.40
N PRO A 93 4.95 2.56 17.52
CA PRO A 93 6.32 3.03 17.59
C PRO A 93 6.57 3.79 18.91
N SER A 94 7.62 3.43 19.66
CA SER A 94 7.96 4.10 20.93
C SER A 94 9.03 5.20 20.78
N ASN A 95 9.87 5.09 19.75
CA ASN A 95 11.04 5.96 19.54
C ASN A 95 10.99 6.61 18.16
N ALA A 96 11.71 7.72 18.00
CA ALA A 96 11.82 8.42 16.71
C ALA A 96 12.35 7.52 15.58
N ILE A 97 13.27 6.61 15.88
CA ILE A 97 13.79 5.64 14.89
C ILE A 97 12.70 4.65 14.46
N GLU A 98 11.90 4.15 15.40
CA GLU A 98 10.77 3.29 15.06
C GLU A 98 9.74 4.03 14.22
N LEU A 99 9.46 5.29 14.56
CA LEU A 99 8.54 6.13 13.80
C LEU A 99 8.99 6.28 12.34
N LEU A 100 10.28 6.53 12.09
CA LEU A 100 10.82 6.61 10.73
C LEU A 100 10.69 5.30 9.95
N ILE A 101 10.89 4.16 10.61
CA ILE A 101 10.70 2.84 9.97
C ILE A 101 9.22 2.61 9.66
N VAL A 102 8.32 2.98 10.59
CA VAL A 102 6.86 2.90 10.41
C VAL A 102 6.39 3.82 9.28
N ASP A 103 6.87 5.06 9.20
CA ASP A 103 6.55 5.98 8.11
C ASP A 103 7.02 5.43 6.75
N ARG A 104 8.17 4.75 6.71
CA ARG A 104 8.64 4.05 5.50
C ARG A 104 7.71 2.89 5.12
N ILE A 105 7.22 2.12 6.10
CA ILE A 105 6.24 1.05 5.87
C ILE A 105 4.95 1.63 5.29
N ILE A 106 4.39 2.68 5.91
CA ILE A 106 3.18 3.37 5.44
C ILE A 106 3.36 3.84 3.99
N SER A 107 4.47 4.51 3.71
CA SER A 107 4.79 5.04 2.38
C SER A 107 4.88 3.93 1.33
N SER A 108 5.50 2.79 1.66
CA SER A 108 5.59 1.64 0.76
C SER A 108 4.25 0.97 0.53
N ILE A 109 3.43 0.79 1.59
CA ILE A 109 2.10 0.21 1.48
C ILE A 109 1.17 1.11 0.65
N TRP A 110 1.22 2.43 0.85
CA TRP A 110 0.40 3.37 0.07
C TRP A 110 0.70 3.27 -1.43
N ARG A 111 1.99 3.26 -1.79
CA ARG A 111 2.41 3.07 -3.19
C ARG A 111 2.02 1.69 -3.73
N LEU A 112 2.04 0.64 -2.91
CA LEU A 112 1.61 -0.70 -3.31
C LEU A 112 0.10 -0.74 -3.60
N LYS A 113 -0.73 -0.15 -2.73
CA LYS A 113 -2.18 -0.02 -2.97
C LYS A 113 -2.48 0.71 -4.28
N ARG A 114 -1.70 1.74 -4.61
CA ARG A 114 -1.81 2.43 -5.90
C ARG A 114 -1.50 1.50 -7.08
N CYS A 115 -0.43 0.71 -7.01
CA CYS A 115 -0.06 -0.23 -8.08
C CYS A 115 -1.18 -1.22 -8.35
N LEU A 116 -1.72 -1.84 -7.30
CA LEU A 116 -2.84 -2.80 -7.39
C LEU A 116 -4.12 -2.15 -7.95
N LYS A 117 -4.39 -0.89 -7.57
CA LYS A 117 -5.53 -0.15 -8.11
C LYS A 117 -5.40 0.11 -9.61
N ILE A 118 -4.20 0.52 -10.06
CA ILE A 118 -3.95 0.78 -11.48
C ILE A 118 -4.05 -0.53 -12.27
N GLU A 119 -3.48 -1.62 -11.76
CA GLU A 119 -3.61 -2.95 -12.37
C GLU A 119 -5.08 -3.36 -12.52
N SER A 120 -5.87 -3.25 -11.44
CA SER A 120 -7.31 -3.53 -11.46
C SER A 120 -8.05 -2.71 -12.52
N GLN A 121 -7.75 -1.41 -12.62
CA GLN A 121 -8.35 -0.54 -13.63
C GLN A 121 -8.01 -0.95 -15.06
N ILE A 122 -6.80 -1.43 -15.31
CA ILE A 122 -6.36 -1.89 -16.63
C ILE A 122 -7.03 -3.22 -16.99
N ILE A 123 -7.08 -4.16 -16.05
CA ILE A 123 -7.77 -5.44 -16.24
C ILE A 123 -9.24 -5.16 -16.57
N GLU A 124 -9.91 -4.33 -15.77
CA GLU A 124 -11.31 -3.99 -15.98
C GLU A 124 -11.57 -3.29 -17.32
N TYR A 125 -10.67 -2.40 -17.74
CA TYR A 125 -10.73 -1.77 -19.05
C TYR A 125 -10.64 -2.79 -20.18
N ASN A 126 -9.66 -3.69 -20.11
CA ASN A 126 -9.44 -4.73 -21.11
C ASN A 126 -10.66 -5.66 -21.21
N THR A 127 -11.20 -6.10 -20.07
CA THR A 127 -12.41 -6.93 -20.02
C THR A 127 -13.61 -6.19 -20.62
N SER A 128 -13.79 -4.90 -20.29
CA SER A 128 -14.90 -4.10 -20.81
C SER A 128 -14.82 -3.90 -22.32
N CYS A 129 -13.60 -3.70 -22.87
CA CYS A 129 -13.40 -3.56 -24.31
C CYS A 129 -13.72 -4.87 -25.04
N ILE A 130 -13.29 -6.02 -24.51
CA ILE A 130 -13.58 -7.34 -25.09
C ILE A 130 -15.09 -7.56 -25.19
N GLN A 131 -15.84 -7.25 -24.11
CA GLN A 131 -17.30 -7.38 -24.09
C GLN A 131 -17.99 -6.49 -25.15
N GLU A 132 -17.49 -5.28 -25.38
CA GLU A 132 -18.05 -4.37 -26.39
C GLU A 132 -17.77 -4.82 -27.83
N TYR A 133 -16.58 -5.38 -28.08
CA TYR A 133 -16.25 -5.99 -29.37
C TYR A 133 -17.11 -7.23 -29.64
N GLU A 134 -17.30 -8.11 -28.66
CA GLU A 134 -18.16 -9.29 -28.77
C GLU A 134 -19.63 -8.92 -29.06
N GLN A 135 -20.11 -7.81 -28.50
CA GLN A 135 -21.49 -7.35 -28.65
C GLN A 135 -21.71 -6.40 -29.84
N GLY A 136 -20.65 -6.06 -30.59
CA GLY A 136 -20.73 -5.21 -31.79
C GLY A 136 -21.08 -3.73 -31.54
N PHE A 137 -20.94 -3.24 -30.30
CA PHE A 137 -21.24 -1.84 -29.98
C PHE A 137 -20.01 -0.94 -30.16
N LEU A 138 -20.09 0.02 -31.07
CA LEU A 138 -19.19 1.18 -31.08
C LEU A 138 -19.73 2.23 -30.09
N ARG A 139 -18.90 2.70 -29.15
CA ARG A 139 -19.32 3.68 -28.13
C ARG A 139 -19.67 5.05 -28.76
N THR A 140 -20.96 5.36 -28.84
CA THR A 140 -21.45 6.70 -29.25
C THR A 140 -21.73 7.61 -28.04
N ARG A 141 -21.73 7.09 -26.81
CA ARG A 141 -22.02 7.86 -25.58
C ARG A 141 -20.79 8.53 -24.97
N LYS A 142 -21.00 9.59 -24.18
CA LYS A 142 -19.95 10.20 -23.35
C LYS A 142 -19.42 9.19 -22.33
N ARG A 143 -18.10 9.19 -22.13
CA ARG A 143 -17.42 8.31 -21.18
C ARG A 143 -17.76 8.66 -19.74
N THR A 144 -17.90 7.64 -18.91
CA THR A 144 -18.08 7.81 -17.46
C THR A 144 -16.75 8.16 -16.77
N ASN A 145 -16.80 8.71 -15.56
CA ASN A 145 -15.59 8.99 -14.77
C ASN A 145 -14.74 7.73 -14.53
N LYS A 146 -15.39 6.56 -14.40
CA LYS A 146 -14.73 5.27 -14.25
C LYS A 146 -13.91 4.91 -15.50
N GLU A 147 -14.52 5.04 -16.67
CA GLU A 147 -13.87 4.80 -17.97
C GLU A 147 -12.73 5.80 -18.23
N LEU A 148 -12.87 7.05 -17.78
CA LEU A 148 -11.79 8.04 -17.85
C LEU A 148 -10.62 7.66 -16.93
N SER A 149 -10.88 7.17 -15.71
CA SER A 149 -9.84 6.69 -14.81
C SER A 149 -9.11 5.47 -15.38
N GLN A 150 -9.84 4.55 -16.00
CA GLN A 150 -9.30 3.37 -16.67
C GLN A 150 -8.39 3.75 -17.86
N LEU A 151 -8.83 4.70 -18.70
CA LEU A 151 -7.99 5.24 -19.78
C LEU A 151 -6.75 5.96 -19.24
N LYS A 152 -6.87 6.69 -18.12
CA LYS A 152 -5.71 7.31 -17.45
C LYS A 152 -4.71 6.25 -17.01
N ALA A 153 -5.17 5.15 -16.39
CA ALA A 153 -4.33 4.02 -16.00
C ALA A 153 -3.65 3.33 -17.20
N LEU A 154 -4.38 3.11 -18.29
CA LEU A 154 -3.82 2.54 -19.51
C LEU A 154 -2.74 3.45 -20.12
N LYS A 155 -2.99 4.77 -20.16
CA LYS A 155 -2.02 5.75 -20.64
C LYS A 155 -0.75 5.81 -19.77
N MET A 156 -0.88 5.55 -18.46
CA MET A 156 0.29 5.42 -17.58
C MET A 156 1.20 4.24 -17.99
N MET A 157 0.67 3.24 -18.70
CA MET A 157 1.39 2.03 -19.12
C MET A 157 1.54 1.89 -20.64
N GLU A 158 1.32 2.96 -21.40
CA GLU A 158 1.29 2.94 -22.88
C GLU A 158 2.59 2.40 -23.53
N ASN A 159 3.70 2.36 -22.78
CA ASN A 159 4.95 1.76 -23.21
C ASN A 159 4.83 0.23 -23.34
N LYS A 160 5.52 -0.36 -24.33
CA LYS A 160 5.57 -1.83 -24.57
C LYS A 160 5.85 -2.67 -23.32
N ASN A 161 6.53 -2.11 -22.32
CA ASN A 161 6.92 -2.80 -21.08
C ASN A 161 6.18 -2.30 -19.83
N GLY A 162 5.15 -1.45 -19.95
CA GLY A 162 4.50 -0.79 -18.80
C GLY A 162 3.97 -1.77 -17.76
N SER A 163 3.37 -2.88 -18.19
CA SER A 163 2.92 -3.95 -17.28
C SER A 163 4.08 -4.64 -16.56
N MET A 164 5.19 -4.90 -17.26
CA MET A 164 6.38 -5.49 -16.65
C MET A 164 7.05 -4.53 -15.66
N GLU A 165 7.08 -3.24 -15.96
CA GLU A 165 7.60 -2.19 -15.07
C GLU A 165 6.75 -2.07 -13.80
N LEU A 166 5.41 -2.14 -13.93
CA LEU A 166 4.51 -2.15 -12.79
C LEU A 166 4.76 -3.36 -11.88
N SER A 167 4.85 -4.57 -12.44
CA SER A 167 5.09 -5.80 -11.67
C SER A 167 6.46 -5.79 -10.95
N LYS A 168 7.49 -5.24 -11.59
CA LYS A 168 8.80 -5.03 -10.96
C LYS A 168 8.71 -4.05 -9.78
N TYR A 169 7.94 -2.98 -9.95
CA TYR A 169 7.76 -1.97 -8.92
C TYR A 169 6.96 -2.50 -7.73
N GLU A 170 5.91 -3.27 -7.99
CA GLU A 170 5.14 -4.01 -6.99
C GLU A 170 6.05 -4.93 -6.16
N THR A 171 6.80 -5.81 -6.82
CA THR A 171 7.76 -6.72 -6.17
C THR A 171 8.76 -5.94 -5.31
N MET A 172 9.28 -4.82 -5.83
CA MET A 172 10.21 -3.96 -5.09
C MET A 172 9.57 -3.35 -3.85
N LEU A 173 8.33 -2.86 -3.95
CA LEU A 173 7.58 -2.28 -2.83
C LEU A 173 7.26 -3.32 -1.76
N GLU A 174 6.82 -4.52 -2.15
CA GLU A 174 6.61 -5.64 -1.23
C GLU A 174 7.89 -5.97 -0.47
N MET A 175 9.00 -6.16 -1.20
CA MET A 175 10.30 -6.39 -0.59
C MET A 175 10.70 -5.27 0.37
N GLN A 176 10.40 -4.02 0.06
CA GLN A 176 10.67 -2.88 0.93
C GLN A 176 9.83 -2.93 2.21
N VAL A 177 8.55 -3.30 2.13
CA VAL A 177 7.69 -3.50 3.31
C VAL A 177 8.26 -4.60 4.20
N TYR A 178 8.56 -5.77 3.63
CA TYR A 178 9.13 -6.89 4.39
C TYR A 178 10.46 -6.53 5.06
N LYS A 179 11.35 -5.83 4.35
CA LYS A 179 12.63 -5.38 4.91
C LYS A 179 12.43 -4.39 6.05
N ALA A 180 11.57 -3.39 5.88
CA ALA A 180 11.32 -2.39 6.90
C ALA A 180 10.71 -3.00 8.17
N LEU A 181 9.76 -3.95 8.04
CA LEU A 181 9.22 -4.69 9.18
C LEU A 181 10.29 -5.52 9.90
N LYS A 182 11.15 -6.20 9.14
CA LYS A 182 12.28 -6.96 9.72
C LYS A 182 13.27 -6.04 10.45
N GLU A 183 13.51 -4.84 9.93
CA GLU A 183 14.35 -3.83 10.57
C GLU A 183 13.73 -3.33 11.88
N LEU A 184 12.43 -3.06 11.90
CA LEU A 184 11.68 -2.67 13.11
C LEU A 184 11.83 -3.73 14.21
N ASP A 185 11.59 -5.00 13.87
CA ASP A 185 11.73 -6.11 14.82
C ASP A 185 13.16 -6.27 15.33
N LYS A 186 14.15 -6.05 14.47
CA LYS A 186 15.58 -6.13 14.84
C LYS A 186 15.95 -5.00 15.81
N TYR A 187 15.43 -3.79 15.57
CA TYR A 187 15.62 -2.62 16.44
C TYR A 187 15.01 -2.88 17.82
N ARG A 188 13.74 -3.32 17.87
CA ARG A 188 13.05 -3.69 19.13
C ARG A 188 13.80 -4.72 19.95
N ARG A 189 14.25 -5.81 19.30
CA ARG A 189 15.05 -6.84 19.97
C ARG A 189 16.39 -6.31 20.49
N ARG A 190 16.96 -5.29 19.85
CA ARG A 190 18.21 -4.67 20.28
C ARG A 190 17.97 -3.78 21.51
N GLU A 191 16.94 -2.96 21.51
CA GLU A 191 16.54 -2.13 22.66
C GLU A 191 16.26 -2.99 23.89
N LEU A 192 15.48 -4.06 23.76
CA LEU A 192 15.20 -4.99 24.86
C LEU A 192 16.46 -5.63 25.44
N ARG A 193 17.52 -5.83 24.63
CA ARG A 193 18.80 -6.35 25.13
C ARG A 193 19.60 -5.28 25.88
N TYR A 194 19.58 -4.03 25.42
CA TYR A 194 20.21 -2.93 26.12
C TYR A 194 19.55 -2.69 27.47
N GLU A 195 18.22 -2.63 27.50
CA GLU A 195 17.45 -2.45 28.72
C GLU A 195 17.74 -3.55 29.76
N LYS A 196 17.76 -4.82 29.33
CA LYS A 196 18.11 -5.96 30.20
C LYS A 196 19.55 -5.91 30.72
N LYS A 197 20.50 -5.38 29.94
CA LYS A 197 21.90 -5.22 30.38
C LYS A 197 22.03 -4.08 31.39
N SER A 198 21.37 -2.96 31.15
CA SER A 198 21.34 -1.82 32.08
C SER A 198 20.76 -2.24 33.44
N LEU A 199 19.66 -3.00 33.45
CA LEU A 199 19.04 -3.50 34.69
C LEU A 199 19.92 -4.50 35.47
N LYS A 200 20.81 -5.23 34.78
CA LYS A 200 21.75 -6.17 35.43
C LYS A 200 23.00 -5.52 35.98
N GLY A 201 23.44 -4.38 35.44
CA GLY A 201 24.61 -3.64 35.93
C GLY A 201 24.33 -2.76 37.16
N LEU A 202 23.05 -2.60 37.51
CA LEU A 202 22.57 -1.83 38.67
C LEU A 202 22.32 -2.71 39.91
N ARG A 203 22.61 -4.03 39.85
CA ARG A 203 22.47 -4.98 40.96
C ARG A 203 23.81 -5.49 41.45
#